data_AF-A0A524FTT2-F1
#
_entry.id   AF-A0A524FTT2-F1
#
_cell.length_a   1.000
_cell.length_b   1.000
_cell.length_c   1.000
_cell.angle_alpha   90.00
_cell.angle_beta   90.00
_cell.angle_gamma   90.00
#
_symmetry.space_group_name_H-M   'P 1'
#
loop_
_entity.id
_entity.type
_entity.pdbx_description
1 polymer ?
#
loop_
_entity_poly.entity_id
_entity_poly.type
_entity_poly.pdbx_seq_one_letter_code
_entity_poly.pdbx_strand_id
1 'polypeptide(L)' 'MIVKKEKVIIKAHPEYASQNIEIFANDKQIFTGSLSRNSEINLSLSNKEGRRILKELDRNKDIYGKIK' A
#
# COMPACT_ATOMS: atom_id res chain seq x y z
N MET A 1 -7.42 1.09 1.28
CA MET A 1 -6.64 1.13 0.03
C MET A 1 -7.60 1.27 -1.15
N ILE A 2 -7.25 2.02 -2.19
CA ILE A 2 -8.12 2.28 -3.34
C ILE A 2 -7.35 2.06 -4.64
N VAL A 3 -7.96 1.41 -5.63
CA VAL A 3 -7.41 1.29 -6.99
C VAL A 3 -8.08 2.35 -7.89
N LYS A 4 -7.31 3.25 -8.51
CA LYS A 4 -7.81 4.31 -9.41
C LYS A 4 -6.85 4.52 -10.57
N LYS A 5 -7.36 4.62 -11.80
CA LYS A 5 -6.62 5.03 -13.02
C LYS A 5 -5.23 4.35 -13.12
N GLU A 6 -5.21 3.02 -13.07
CA GLU A 6 -3.97 2.21 -13.14
C GLU A 6 -2.98 2.44 -11.99
N LYS A 7 -3.46 2.84 -10.82
CA LYS A 7 -2.63 2.98 -9.62
C LYS A 7 -3.31 2.36 -8.40
N VAL A 8 -2.50 1.82 -7.51
CA VAL A 8 -2.88 1.48 -6.13
C VAL A 8 -2.51 2.65 -5.23
N ILE A 9 -3.49 3.15 -4.49
CA ILE A 9 -3.32 4.25 -3.54
C ILE A 9 -3.49 3.70 -2.12
N ILE A 10 -2.41 3.76 -1.36
CA ILE A 10 -2.39 3.46 0.07
C ILE A 10 -2.50 4.79 0.80
N LYS A 11 -3.55 4.95 1.61
CA LYS A 11 -3.78 6.12 2.44
C LYS A 11 -3.74 5.72 3.90
N ALA A 12 -3.06 6.50 4.72
CA ALA A 12 -3.03 6.37 6.16
C ALA A 12 -3.61 7.64 6.80
N HIS A 13 -3.86 7.59 8.12
CA HIS A 13 -4.26 8.76 8.87
C HIS A 13 -3.14 9.84 8.84
N PRO A 14 -3.47 11.15 8.79
CA PRO A 14 -2.48 12.23 8.66
C PRO A 14 -1.35 12.23 9.70
N GLU A 15 -1.60 11.69 10.90
CA GLU A 15 -0.59 11.56 11.96
C GLU A 15 0.61 10.67 11.57
N TYR A 16 0.41 9.79 10.58
CA TYR A 16 1.45 8.90 10.06
C TYR A 16 2.21 9.49 8.86
N ALA A 17 2.01 10.78 8.54
CA ALA A 17 2.70 11.43 7.44
C ALA A 17 4.22 11.29 7.56
N SER A 18 4.89 11.08 6.42
CA SER A 18 6.35 10.91 6.36
C SER A 18 6.93 9.72 7.14
N GLN A 19 6.08 8.82 7.64
CA GLN A 19 6.53 7.61 8.35
C GLN A 19 6.69 6.43 7.38
N ASN A 20 7.54 5.48 7.78
CA ASN A 20 7.69 4.22 7.07
C ASN A 20 6.56 3.26 7.46
N ILE A 21 6.06 2.55 6.45
CA ILE A 21 5.02 1.56 6.64
C ILE A 21 5.42 0.23 5.99
N GLU A 22 4.86 -0.83 6.54
CA GLU A 22 4.90 -2.17 5.97
C GLU A 22 3.46 -2.58 5.65
N ILE A 23 3.24 -3.15 4.47
CA ILE A 23 1.93 -3.66 4.05
C ILE A 23 2.01 -5.18 3.99
N PHE A 24 1.02 -5.82 4.59
CA PHE A 24 0.89 -7.26 4.69
C PHE A 24 -0.36 -7.73 3.95
N ALA A 25 -0.31 -8.94 3.39
CA ALA A 25 -1.48 -9.69 2.96
C ALA A 25 -1.51 -11.00 3.75
N ASN A 26 -2.48 -11.15 4.64
CA ASN A 26 -2.45 -12.06 5.77
C ASN A 26 -1.11 -11.86 6.53
N ASP A 27 -0.33 -12.91 6.76
CA ASP A 27 0.94 -12.82 7.50
C ASP A 27 2.17 -12.50 6.63
N LYS A 28 1.98 -12.27 5.33
CA LYS A 28 3.09 -12.06 4.40
C LYS A 28 3.28 -10.58 4.09
N GLN A 29 4.45 -10.03 4.39
CA GLN A 29 4.82 -8.69 3.93
C GLN A 29 4.90 -8.66 2.39
N ILE A 30 4.15 -7.75 1.79
CA ILE A 30 4.06 -7.60 0.34
C ILE A 30 4.68 -6.30 -0.15
N PHE A 31 4.80 -5.28 0.70
CA PHE A 31 5.38 -3.99 0.34
C PHE A 31 5.93 -3.28 1.58
N THR A 32 6.91 -2.40 1.38
CA THR A 32 7.35 -1.41 2.37
C THR A 32 7.75 -0.13 1.66
N GLY A 33 7.52 1.01 2.31
CA GLY A 33 7.89 2.31 1.78
C GLY A 33 7.50 3.43 2.74
N SER A 34 7.80 4.66 2.35
CA SER A 34 7.51 5.84 3.15
C SER A 34 6.24 6.52 2.66
N LEU A 35 5.35 6.87 3.59
CA LEU A 35 4.21 7.74 3.32
C LEU A 35 4.71 9.11 2.90
N SER A 36 4.04 9.73 1.93
CA SER A 36 4.27 11.14 1.61
C SER A 36 3.82 12.06 2.75
N ARG A 37 4.08 13.36 2.62
CA ARG A 37 3.59 14.40 3.55
C ARG A 37 2.07 14.44 3.69
N ASN A 38 1.35 13.93 2.69
CA ASN A 38 -0.11 13.82 2.70
C ASN A 38 -0.61 12.47 3.23
N SER A 39 0.27 11.66 3.82
CA SER A 39 -0.04 10.30 4.29
C SER A 39 -0.54 9.37 3.18
N GLU A 40 0.06 9.48 1.98
CA GLU A 40 -0.26 8.63 0.84
C GLU A 40 0.98 8.00 0.21
N ILE A 41 0.83 6.79 -0.31
CA ILE A 41 1.73 6.15 -1.28
C ILE A 41 0.92 5.84 -2.55
N ASN A 42 1.47 6.25 -3.70
CA ASN A 42 0.87 6.03 -5.00
C ASN A 42 1.77 5.07 -5.81
N LEU A 43 1.26 3.87 -6.10
CA LEU A 43 1.99 2.85 -6.86
C LEU A 43 1.34 2.65 -8.23
N SER A 44 2.09 2.90 -9.30
CA SER A 44 1.66 2.59 -10.66
C SER A 44 1.51 1.08 -10.86
N LEU A 45 0.46 0.64 -11.56
CA LEU A 45 0.31 -0.74 -12.02
C LEU A 45 1.27 -1.10 -13.16
N SER A 46 2.01 -0.14 -13.73
CA SER A 46 3.18 -0.47 -14.56
C SER A 46 4.35 -1.01 -13.72
N ASN A 47 4.39 -0.70 -12.41
CA ASN A 47 5.41 -1.18 -11.49
C ASN A 47 5.07 -2.59 -10.97
N LYS A 48 6.09 -3.43 -10.81
CA LYS A 48 5.98 -4.77 -10.20
C LYS A 48 5.28 -4.72 -8.83
N GLU A 49 5.60 -3.75 -7.98
CA GLU A 49 5.02 -3.65 -6.64
C GLU A 49 3.53 -3.27 -6.68
N GLY A 50 3.15 -2.32 -7.54
CA GLY A 50 1.74 -1.97 -7.74
C GLY A 50 0.91 -3.18 -8.20
N ARG A 51 1.42 -3.95 -9.16
CA ARG A 51 0.76 -5.19 -9.64
C ARG A 51 0.69 -6.26 -8.56
N ARG A 52 1.74 -6.41 -7.75
CA ARG A 52 1.77 -7.38 -6.65
C ARG A 52 0.68 -7.09 -5.64
N ILE A 53 0.51 -5.84 -5.23
CA ILE A 53 -0.53 -5.45 -4.27
C ILE A 53 -1.93 -5.66 -4.87
N LEU A 54 -2.15 -5.25 -6.12
CA LEU A 54 -3.43 -5.49 -6.80
C LEU A 54 -3.79 -6.98 -6.85
N LYS A 55 -2.83 -7.83 -7.21
CA LYS A 55 -3.04 -9.29 -7.26
C LYS A 55 -3.47 -9.87 -5.91
N GLU A 56 -2.92 -9.37 -4.81
CA GLU A 56 -3.29 -9.86 -3.46
C GLU A 56 -4.64 -9.28 -3.00
N LEU A 57 -5.00 -8.06 -3.43
CA LEU A 57 -6.35 -7.50 -3.26
C LEU A 57 -7.40 -8.36 -3.98
N ASP A 58 -7.17 -8.70 -5.24
CA ASP A 58 -8.09 -9.52 -6.05
C ASP A 58 -8.28 -10.93 -5.49
N ARG A 59 -7.33 -11.41 -4.68
CA ARG A 59 -7.38 -12.69 -3.98
C ARG A 59 -8.20 -12.65 -2.68
N ASN A 60 -8.83 -11.52 -2.37
CA ASN A 60 -9.68 -11.35 -1.19
C ASN A 60 -8.96 -11.63 0.14
N LYS A 61 -7.65 -11.38 0.18
CA LYS A 61 -6.86 -11.50 1.40
C LYS A 61 -7.08 -10.32 2.32
N ASP A 62 -6.88 -10.54 3.61
CA ASP A 62 -6.83 -9.45 4.57
C ASP A 62 -5.55 -8.64 4.31
N ILE A 63 -5.70 -7.33 4.06
CA ILE A 63 -4.58 -6.45 3.76
C ILE A 63 -4.58 -5.31 4.77
N TYR A 64 -3.51 -5.25 5.56
CA TYR A 64 -3.32 -4.23 6.58
C TYR A 64 -1.92 -3.63 6.52
N GLY A 65 -1.80 -2.43 7.08
CA GLY A 65 -0.54 -1.71 7.21
C GLY A 65 -0.09 -1.63 8.65
N LYS A 66 1.22 -1.69 8.88
CA LYS A 66 1.86 -1.45 10.18
C LYS A 66 2.86 -0.30 10.05
N ILE A 67 2.81 0.64 11.00
CA ILE A 67 3.81 1.69 11.14
C ILE A 67 5.09 1.08 11.71
N LYS A 68 6.23 1.49 11.17
CA LYS A 68 7.54 1.09 11.67
C LYS A 68 8.03 2.00 12.80
#